data_AF-A0A8B6XYQ6-F1
#
_entry.id   AF-A0A8B6XYQ6-F1
#
_cell.length_a   1.000
_cell.length_b   1.000
_cell.length_c   1.000
_cell.angle_alpha   90.00
_cell.angle_beta   90.00
_cell.angle_gamma   90.00
#
_symmetry.space_group_name_H-M   'P 1'
#
loop_
_entity.id
_entity.type
_entity.pdbx_description
1 polymer ?
#
loop_
_entity_poly.entity_id
_entity_poly.type
_entity_poly.pdbx_seq_one_letter_code
_entity_poly.pdbx_strand_id
1 'polypeptide(L)'
;MLPEVIKTEIVCHLDNLITEFGNYFPDMNLLSSEVIISPFSCDVKNVKEEAQEEFIELKNDTTAKDHFKVTPLNNFWLKMRISYPLCSSIALKALIPFSTSYLCEAGFSAMLSLKTKKRNRLDIDADIRCALSKTKPNFQILIASKQCQNSH
;
A
#
# COMPACT_ATOMS: atom_id res chain seq x y z
N MET A 1 -17.33 -35.61 11.69
CA MET A 1 -16.60 -35.38 10.43
C MET A 1 -17.28 -34.24 9.70
N LEU A 2 -16.53 -33.25 9.20
CA LEU A 2 -17.09 -32.24 8.31
C LEU A 2 -17.59 -32.92 7.02
N PRO A 3 -18.78 -32.55 6.52
CA PRO A 3 -19.27 -33.01 5.22
C PRO A 3 -18.24 -32.74 4.11
N GLU A 4 -18.03 -33.69 3.20
CA GLU A 4 -17.03 -33.55 2.13
C GLU A 4 -17.28 -32.32 1.25
N VAL A 5 -18.54 -31.91 1.07
CA VAL A 5 -18.92 -30.66 0.37
C VAL A 5 -18.33 -29.42 1.05
N ILE A 6 -18.32 -29.37 2.38
CA ILE A 6 -17.79 -28.22 3.12
C ILE A 6 -16.25 -28.21 3.02
N LYS A 7 -15.60 -29.38 3.00
CA LYS A 7 -14.15 -29.44 2.78
C LYS A 7 -13.76 -28.91 1.40
N THR A 8 -14.48 -29.30 0.34
CA THR A 8 -14.19 -28.80 -1.01
C THR A 8 -14.43 -27.30 -1.14
N GLU A 9 -15.48 -26.76 -0.51
CA GLU A 9 -15.69 -25.31 -0.46
C GLU A 9 -14.55 -24.58 0.26
N ILE A 10 -14.09 -25.11 1.40
CA ILE A 10 -12.96 -24.54 2.15
C ILE A 10 -11.68 -24.56 1.29
N VAL A 11 -11.37 -25.69 0.65
CA VAL A 11 -10.18 -25.80 -0.22
C VAL A 11 -10.27 -24.81 -1.39
N CYS A 12 -11.40 -24.76 -2.08
CA CYS A 12 -11.63 -23.80 -3.16
C CYS A 12 -11.46 -22.34 -2.70
N HIS A 13 -11.99 -22.01 -1.52
CA HIS A 13 -11.82 -20.68 -0.94
C HIS A 13 -10.36 -20.37 -0.62
N LEU A 14 -9.61 -21.34 -0.07
CA LEU A 14 -8.19 -21.17 0.24
C LEU A 14 -7.35 -21.03 -1.04
N ASP A 15 -7.64 -21.77 -2.09
CA ASP A 15 -6.94 -21.65 -3.39
C ASP A 15 -7.20 -20.27 -4.03
N ASN A 16 -8.44 -19.78 -3.97
CA ASN A 16 -8.77 -18.42 -4.40
C ASN A 16 -8.02 -17.39 -3.56
N LEU A 17 -7.97 -17.57 -2.24
CA LEU A 17 -7.26 -16.68 -1.33
C LEU A 17 -5.75 -16.66 -1.59
N ILE A 18 -5.15 -17.81 -1.88
CA ILE A 18 -3.74 -17.91 -2.28
C ILE A 18 -3.49 -17.15 -3.59
N THR A 19 -4.39 -17.30 -4.56
CA THR A 19 -4.30 -16.60 -5.85
C THR A 19 -4.39 -15.09 -5.66
N GLU A 20 -5.35 -14.62 -4.86
CA GLU A 20 -5.49 -13.21 -4.52
C GLU A 20 -4.25 -12.70 -3.75
N PHE A 21 -3.74 -13.46 -2.78
CA PHE A 21 -2.50 -13.09 -2.10
C PHE A 21 -1.30 -13.03 -3.04
N GLY A 22 -1.20 -13.88 -4.06
CA GLY A 22 -0.17 -13.75 -5.10
C GLY A 22 -0.27 -12.46 -5.90
N ASN A 23 -1.48 -11.92 -6.07
CA ASN A 23 -1.70 -10.62 -6.72
C ASN A 23 -1.28 -9.44 -5.81
N TYR A 24 -1.53 -9.55 -4.51
CA TYR A 24 -1.21 -8.50 -3.52
C TYR A 24 0.23 -8.54 -3.00
N PHE A 25 0.81 -9.73 -2.90
CA PHE A 25 2.15 -10.01 -2.38
C PHE A 25 2.93 -10.80 -3.44
N PRO A 26 3.34 -10.13 -4.53
CA PRO A 26 4.20 -10.78 -5.51
C PRO A 26 5.49 -11.23 -4.82
N ASP A 27 6.08 -12.33 -5.30
CA ASP A 27 7.34 -12.85 -4.78
C ASP A 27 8.37 -11.71 -4.68
N MET A 28 8.69 -11.29 -3.45
CA MET A 28 9.54 -10.12 -3.20
C MET A 28 11.01 -10.37 -3.58
N ASN A 29 11.35 -11.61 -3.93
CA ASN A 29 12.65 -12.04 -4.43
C ASN A 29 12.86 -11.75 -5.93
N LEU A 30 11.84 -11.33 -6.67
CA LEU A 30 11.88 -11.31 -8.14
C LEU A 30 12.51 -10.07 -8.78
N LEU A 31 12.90 -9.07 -7.98
CA LEU A 31 13.49 -7.84 -8.47
C LEU A 31 14.64 -7.46 -7.55
N SER A 32 15.86 -7.38 -8.11
CA SER A 32 16.94 -6.73 -7.39
C SER A 32 16.44 -5.35 -6.98
N SER A 33 16.42 -5.12 -5.66
CA SER A 33 15.95 -3.88 -5.03
C SER A 33 16.54 -2.63 -5.71
N GLU A 34 17.72 -2.80 -6.32
CA GLU A 34 18.48 -1.81 -7.06
C GLU A 34 17.79 -1.25 -8.32
N VAL A 35 17.02 -2.04 -9.09
CA VAL A 35 16.25 -1.52 -10.25
C VAL A 35 15.21 -0.49 -9.78
N ILE A 36 14.65 -0.73 -8.60
CA ILE A 36 13.57 0.07 -8.03
C ILE A 36 14.13 1.29 -7.31
N ILE A 37 15.14 1.08 -6.45
CA ILE A 37 15.75 2.10 -5.60
C ILE A 37 16.73 2.99 -6.38
N SER A 38 17.34 2.48 -7.45
CA SER A 38 18.39 3.17 -8.21
C SER A 38 18.33 2.84 -9.72
N PRO A 39 17.19 3.09 -10.39
CA PRO A 39 16.99 2.73 -11.81
C PRO A 39 18.06 3.31 -12.74
N PHE A 40 18.54 4.53 -12.45
CA PHE A 40 19.54 5.20 -13.28
C PHE A 40 20.97 4.63 -13.11
N SER A 41 21.25 3.89 -12.04
CA SER A 41 22.55 3.27 -11.77
C SER A 41 22.59 1.76 -12.01
N CYS A 42 21.42 1.11 -12.11
CA CYS A 42 21.30 -0.34 -12.27
C CYS A 42 21.69 -0.83 -13.70
N ASP A 43 22.28 -2.02 -13.81
CA ASP A 43 22.47 -2.69 -15.10
C ASP A 43 21.11 -3.12 -15.69
N VAL A 44 20.95 -2.97 -17.00
CA VAL A 44 19.76 -3.38 -17.76
C VAL A 44 19.54 -4.89 -17.66
N LYS A 45 20.61 -5.68 -17.53
CA LYS A 45 20.55 -7.15 -17.37
C LYS A 45 19.80 -7.61 -16.13
N ASN A 46 19.64 -6.73 -15.14
CA ASN A 46 18.92 -7.02 -13.91
C ASN A 46 17.40 -6.84 -14.04
N VAL A 47 16.93 -6.37 -15.20
CA VAL A 47 15.51 -6.19 -15.52
C VAL A 47 15.04 -7.36 -16.40
N LYS A 48 13.78 -7.76 -16.19
CA LYS A 48 13.12 -8.77 -17.04
C LYS A 48 13.19 -8.36 -18.51
N GLU A 49 13.43 -9.33 -19.39
CA GLU A 49 13.61 -9.13 -20.82
C GLU A 49 12.49 -8.28 -21.44
N GLU A 50 11.23 -8.53 -21.05
CA GLU A 50 10.08 -7.79 -21.56
C GLU A 50 10.12 -6.28 -21.25
N ALA A 51 10.83 -5.86 -20.20
CA ALA A 51 10.91 -4.47 -19.76
C ALA A 51 12.27 -3.81 -20.06
N GLN A 52 13.23 -4.51 -20.67
CA GLN A 52 14.58 -3.99 -20.89
C GLN A 52 14.61 -2.80 -21.87
N GLU A 53 13.82 -2.86 -22.95
CA GLU A 53 13.75 -1.77 -23.94
C GLU A 53 13.22 -0.49 -23.30
N GLU A 54 12.09 -0.58 -22.60
CA GLU A 54 11.50 0.53 -21.85
C GLU A 54 12.45 1.06 -20.74
N PHE A 55 13.20 0.15 -20.09
CA PHE A 55 14.17 0.53 -19.08
C PHE A 55 15.38 1.28 -19.66
N ILE A 56 15.82 0.92 -20.86
CA ILE A 56 16.88 1.64 -21.58
C ILE A 56 16.43 3.06 -21.91
N GLU A 57 15.18 3.22 -22.39
CA GLU A 57 14.61 4.55 -22.63
C GLU A 57 14.55 5.38 -21.35
N LEU A 58 14.00 4.81 -20.27
CA LEU A 58 13.93 5.45 -18.96
C LEU A 58 15.31 5.91 -18.46
N LYS A 59 16.35 5.08 -18.61
CA LYS A 59 17.72 5.44 -18.18
C LYS A 59 18.29 6.64 -18.94
N ASN A 60 17.90 6.80 -20.20
CA ASN A 60 18.34 7.89 -21.06
C ASN A 60 17.45 9.15 -20.97
N ASP A 61 16.31 9.06 -20.29
CA ASP A 61 15.43 10.19 -20.02
C ASP A 61 15.99 11.08 -18.90
N THR A 62 16.56 12.21 -19.31
CA THR A 62 17.12 13.22 -18.40
C THR A 62 16.05 13.88 -17.53
N THR A 63 14.82 14.03 -18.04
CA THR A 63 13.70 14.62 -17.30
C THR A 63 13.25 13.68 -16.20
N ALA A 64 13.12 12.38 -16.51
CA ALA A 64 12.84 11.36 -15.51
C ALA A 64 13.96 11.33 -14.44
N LYS A 65 15.22 11.41 -14.86
CA LYS A 65 16.38 11.41 -13.95
C LYS A 65 16.37 12.60 -12.99
N ASP A 66 16.05 13.80 -13.47
CA ASP A 66 15.97 14.98 -12.61
C ASP A 66 14.74 14.93 -11.70
N HIS A 67 13.61 14.40 -12.20
CA HIS A 67 12.43 14.21 -11.39
C HIS A 67 12.64 13.21 -10.26
N PHE A 68 13.40 12.14 -10.50
CA PHE A 68 13.77 11.13 -9.51
C PHE A 68 14.53 11.73 -8.32
N LYS A 69 15.41 12.72 -8.55
CA LYS A 69 16.20 13.36 -7.48
C LYS A 69 15.36 14.17 -6.50
N VAL A 70 14.20 14.67 -6.93
CA VAL A 70 13.37 15.62 -6.16
C VAL A 70 12.07 15.03 -5.66
N THR A 71 11.78 13.77 -5.98
CA THR A 71 10.47 13.15 -5.74
C THR A 71 10.61 11.89 -4.89
N PRO A 72 9.72 11.65 -3.92
CA PRO A 72 9.67 10.38 -3.21
C PRO A 72 9.52 9.20 -4.18
N LEU A 73 10.15 8.07 -3.84
CA LEU A 73 10.27 6.91 -4.72
C LEU A 73 8.92 6.41 -5.27
N ASN A 74 7.92 6.29 -4.40
CA ASN A 74 6.57 5.87 -4.77
C ASN A 74 5.90 6.86 -5.75
N ASN A 75 6.09 8.17 -5.54
CA ASN A 75 5.50 9.21 -6.38
C ASN A 75 6.18 9.26 -7.76
N PHE A 76 7.49 9.02 -7.81
CA PHE A 76 8.23 8.89 -9.06
C PHE A 76 7.65 7.77 -9.93
N TRP A 77 7.56 6.55 -9.39
CA TRP A 77 7.05 5.39 -10.14
C TRP A 77 5.57 5.54 -10.52
N LEU A 78 4.76 6.20 -9.69
CA LEU A 78 3.38 6.55 -10.05
C LEU A 78 3.32 7.48 -11.26
N LYS A 79 4.21 8.47 -11.35
CA LYS A 79 4.25 9.40 -12.48
C LYS A 79 4.78 8.74 -13.75
N MET A 80 5.79 7.88 -13.63
CA MET A 80 6.37 7.15 -14.75
C MET A 80 5.42 6.12 -15.37
N ARG A 81 4.33 5.75 -14.69
CA ARG A 81 3.37 4.73 -15.14
C ARG A 81 2.79 4.95 -16.54
N ILE A 82 2.68 6.20 -16.99
CA ILE A 82 2.13 6.52 -18.31
C ILE A 82 3.18 6.34 -19.41
N SER A 83 4.40 6.80 -19.17
CA SER A 83 5.49 6.76 -20.16
C SER A 83 6.24 5.43 -20.15
N TYR A 84 6.34 4.80 -18.98
CA TYR A 84 7.11 3.59 -18.72
C TYR A 84 6.24 2.59 -17.93
N PRO A 85 5.20 2.00 -18.54
CA PRO A 85 4.23 1.16 -17.86
C PRO A 85 4.81 -0.16 -17.32
N LEU A 86 5.74 -0.82 -18.03
CA LEU A 86 6.31 -2.11 -17.61
C LEU A 86 7.24 -1.93 -16.41
N CYS A 87 8.18 -0.98 -16.50
CA CYS A 87 9.11 -0.63 -15.42
C CYS A 87 8.34 -0.13 -14.20
N SER A 88 7.35 0.73 -14.39
CA SER A 88 6.55 1.25 -13.29
C SER A 88 5.67 0.18 -12.66
N SER A 89 5.11 -0.74 -13.44
CA SER A 89 4.33 -1.87 -12.91
C SER A 89 5.19 -2.75 -12.00
N ILE A 90 6.40 -3.06 -12.46
CA ILE A 90 7.42 -3.80 -11.71
C ILE A 90 7.74 -3.11 -10.37
N ALA A 91 8.06 -1.81 -10.42
CA ALA A 91 8.41 -1.05 -9.22
C ALA A 91 7.22 -0.89 -8.25
N LEU A 92 6.03 -0.56 -8.76
CA LEU A 92 4.84 -0.35 -7.95
C LEU A 92 4.36 -1.65 -7.29
N LYS A 93 4.47 -2.79 -7.98
CA LYS A 93 4.16 -4.10 -7.40
C LYS A 93 5.02 -4.43 -6.18
N ALA A 94 6.27 -3.97 -6.14
CA ALA A 94 7.14 -4.13 -4.97
C ALA A 94 6.91 -3.07 -3.89
N LEU A 95 6.57 -1.83 -4.26
CA LEU A 95 6.43 -0.71 -3.31
C LEU A 95 5.05 -0.64 -2.63
N ILE A 96 3.98 -1.02 -3.34
CA ILE A 96 2.61 -0.95 -2.83
C ILE A 96 2.37 -1.87 -1.62
N PRO A 97 2.83 -3.15 -1.60
CA PRO A 97 2.59 -4.05 -0.48
C PRO A 97 3.13 -3.50 0.84
N PHE A 98 4.26 -2.78 0.82
CA PHE A 98 4.78 -2.12 2.02
C PHE A 98 3.85 -1.04 2.54
N SER A 99 3.30 -0.20 1.65
CA SER A 99 2.39 0.87 2.04
C SER A 99 1.05 0.34 2.57
N THR A 100 0.53 -0.74 1.99
CA THR A 100 -0.75 -1.34 2.41
C THR A 100 -0.58 -2.18 3.67
N SER A 101 0.49 -2.97 3.79
CA SER A 101 0.77 -3.76 5.00
C SER A 101 0.99 -2.87 6.21
N TYR A 102 1.74 -1.77 6.06
CA TYR A 102 1.92 -0.80 7.14
C TYR A 102 0.59 -0.19 7.59
N LEU A 103 -0.29 0.18 6.64
CA LEU A 103 -1.61 0.72 6.99
C LEU A 103 -2.51 -0.33 7.65
N CYS A 104 -2.44 -1.59 7.20
CA CYS A 104 -3.14 -2.70 7.85
C CYS A 104 -2.63 -2.93 9.27
N GLU A 105 -1.30 -2.98 9.48
CA GLU A 105 -0.68 -3.12 10.80
C GLU A 105 -1.04 -1.95 11.73
N ALA A 106 -0.98 -0.72 11.22
CA ALA A 106 -1.41 0.46 11.95
C ALA A 106 -2.91 0.39 12.32
N GLY A 107 -3.75 -0.11 11.40
CA GLY A 107 -5.17 -0.33 11.63
C GLY A 107 -5.44 -1.36 12.73
N PHE A 108 -4.78 -2.52 12.68
CA PHE A 108 -4.88 -3.53 13.73
C PHE A 108 -4.37 -3.02 15.07
N SER A 109 -3.26 -2.28 15.08
CA SER A 109 -2.72 -1.66 16.30
C SER A 109 -3.68 -0.64 16.91
N ALA A 110 -4.30 0.21 16.08
CA ALA A 110 -5.33 1.15 16.51
C ALA A 110 -6.55 0.43 17.07
N MET A 111 -7.04 -0.61 16.39
CA MET A 111 -8.14 -1.45 16.82
C MET A 111 -7.86 -2.10 18.19
N LEU A 112 -6.67 -2.68 18.37
CA LEU A 112 -6.24 -3.30 19.63
C LEU A 112 -6.19 -2.28 20.77
N SER A 113 -5.62 -1.10 20.52
CA SER A 113 -5.56 0.00 21.49
C SER A 113 -6.96 0.48 21.92
N LEU A 114 -7.88 0.63 20.97
CA LEU A 114 -9.26 1.06 21.22
C LEU A 114 -10.04 0.01 22.03
N LYS A 115 -9.95 -1.27 21.65
CA LYS A 115 -10.64 -2.36 22.36
C LYS A 115 -10.12 -2.58 23.78
N THR A 116 -8.82 -2.38 24.02
CA THR A 116 -8.22 -2.59 25.36
C THR A 116 -8.51 -1.43 26.32
N LYS A 117 -8.58 -0.17 25.84
CA LYS A 117 -8.79 1.01 26.68
C LYS A 117 -10.24 1.48 26.80
N LYS A 118 -11.08 1.33 25.77
CA LYS A 118 -12.48 1.83 25.73
C LYS A 118 -13.53 0.70 25.85
N ARG A 119 -13.42 -0.17 26.86
CA ARG A 119 -14.25 -1.39 27.08
C ARG A 119 -15.79 -1.26 27.02
N ASN A 120 -16.37 -0.08 26.76
CA ASN A 120 -17.81 0.18 26.89
C ASN A 120 -18.58 0.34 25.56
N ARG A 121 -17.94 0.34 24.38
CA ARG A 121 -18.65 0.45 23.08
C ARG A 121 -18.14 -0.55 22.06
N LEU A 122 -19.06 -1.30 21.47
CA LEU A 122 -18.77 -2.34 20.46
C LEU A 122 -18.44 -1.74 19.08
N ASP A 123 -18.93 -0.53 18.80
CA ASP A 123 -18.67 0.20 17.56
C ASP A 123 -17.42 1.07 17.68
N ILE A 124 -16.36 0.67 16.98
CA ILE A 124 -15.04 1.31 16.96
C ILE A 124 -14.69 1.87 15.58
N ASP A 125 -15.59 1.76 14.60
CA ASP A 125 -15.29 2.06 13.21
C ASP A 125 -14.96 3.55 13.01
N ALA A 126 -15.79 4.45 13.56
CA ALA A 126 -15.51 5.88 13.55
C ALA A 126 -14.20 6.25 14.29
N ASP A 127 -13.90 5.55 15.39
CA ASP A 127 -12.69 5.77 16.19
C ASP A 127 -11.42 5.31 15.43
N ILE A 128 -11.47 4.17 14.74
CA ILE A 128 -10.37 3.67 13.90
C ILE A 128 -10.13 4.63 12.74
N ARG A 129 -11.18 5.07 12.04
CA ARG A 129 -11.06 6.07 10.97
C ARG A 129 -10.38 7.35 11.47
N CYS A 130 -10.76 7.83 12.65
CA CYS A 130 -10.15 9.00 13.27
C CYS A 130 -8.67 8.76 13.62
N ALA A 131 -8.35 7.61 14.22
CA ALA A 131 -6.98 7.26 14.63
C ALA A 131 -6.02 7.07 13.46
N LEU A 132 -6.49 6.57 12.31
CA LEU A 132 -5.69 6.36 11.10
C LEU A 132 -5.66 7.57 10.17
N SER A 133 -6.54 8.55 10.38
CA SER A 133 -6.64 9.72 9.54
C SER A 133 -5.39 10.59 9.64
N LYS A 134 -4.85 10.99 8.49
CA LYS A 134 -3.81 12.04 8.39
C LYS A 134 -4.41 13.45 8.36
N THR A 135 -5.74 13.56 8.25
CA THR A 135 -6.46 14.83 8.18
C THR A 135 -6.49 15.47 9.55
N LYS A 136 -6.01 16.72 9.65
CA LYS A 136 -6.07 17.48 10.90
C LYS A 136 -7.52 17.91 11.20
N PRO A 137 -8.05 17.64 12.39
CA PRO A 137 -9.39 18.10 12.76
C PRO A 137 -9.44 19.64 12.77
N ASN A 138 -10.47 20.22 12.18
CA ASN A 138 -10.74 21.64 12.36
C ASN A 138 -11.48 21.85 13.70
N PHE A 139 -10.70 21.98 14.77
CA PHE A 139 -11.24 22.13 16.13
C PHE A 139 -12.13 23.36 16.29
N GLN A 140 -11.88 24.45 15.56
CA GLN A 140 -12.65 25.68 15.66
C GLN A 140 -14.12 25.45 15.26
N ILE A 141 -14.33 24.76 14.12
CA ILE A 141 -15.68 24.40 13.65
C ILE A 141 -16.33 23.37 14.58
N LEU A 142 -15.57 22.36 15.03
CA LEU A 142 -16.07 21.32 15.94
C LEU A 142 -16.54 21.90 17.29
N ILE A 143 -15.79 22.87 17.83
CA ILE A 143 -16.14 23.57 19.07
C ILE A 143 -17.38 24.45 18.85
N ALA A 144 -17.44 25.20 17.75
CA ALA A 144 -18.57 26.08 17.44
C ALA A 144 -19.89 25.33 17.21
N SER A 145 -19.82 24.09 16.71
CA SER A 145 -21.00 23.24 16.43
C SER A 145 -21.46 22.39 17.64
N LYS A 146 -20.69 22.35 18.72
CA LYS A 146 -21.04 21.65 19.96
C LYS A 146 -21.82 22.60 20.88
N GLN A 147 -23.09 22.27 21.14
CA GLN A 147 -23.88 22.97 22.15
C GLN A 147 -23.32 22.65 23.55
N CYS A 148 -22.96 23.70 24.31
CA CYS A 148 -22.60 23.55 25.73
C CYS A 148 -23.77 22.88 26.45
N GLN A 149 -23.51 21.72 27.05
CA GLN A 149 -24.45 21.12 27.99
C GLN A 149 -24.31 21.94 29.26
N ASN A 150 -25.28 22.80 29.53
CA ASN A 150 -25.35 23.51 30.79
C ASN A 150 -25.66 22.48 31.87
N SER A 151 -24.75 22.27 32.81
CA SER A 151 -25.01 21.46 33.99
C SER A 151 -26.11 22.11 34.82
N HIS A 152 -27.09 21.32 35.27
CA HIS A 152 -28.13 21.73 36.22
C HIS A 152 -27.60 21.75 37.65
#